data_AF-A0A1Y1QX33-F1
#
_entry.id   AF-A0A1Y1QX33-F1
#
_cell.length_a   1.000
_cell.length_b   1.000
_cell.length_c   1.000
_cell.angle_alpha   90.00
_cell.angle_beta   90.00
_cell.angle_gamma   90.00
#
_symmetry.space_group_name_H-M   'P 1'
#
loop_
_entity.id
_entity.type
_entity.pdbx_description
1 polymer ?
#
loop_
_entity_poly.entity_id
_entity_poly.type
_entity_poly.pdbx_seq_one_letter_code
_entity_poly.pdbx_strand_id
1 'polypeptide(L)'
;MKTQCRIYFQNRFAIVALDTVKLELLALYLGQTPQTLETQFVVQRWLGLAVRNRFGHIANDDDPVEEWATQCLHDALMMGVKPLRLVPSEKQPVAPS
;
A
#
# COMPACT_ATOMS: atom_id res chain seq x y z
N MET A 1 15.59 -10.11 6.53
CA MET A 1 15.01 -9.32 7.64
C MET A 1 13.61 -8.91 7.23
N LYS A 2 12.63 -8.99 8.14
CA LYS A 2 11.24 -8.59 7.84
C LYS A 2 10.86 -7.38 8.68
N THR A 3 10.08 -6.46 8.10
CA THR A 3 9.52 -5.28 8.76
C THR A 3 8.00 -5.40 8.80
N GLN A 4 7.40 -5.12 9.95
CA GLN A 4 5.95 -5.07 10.07
C GLN A 4 5.40 -3.82 9.38
N CYS A 5 4.37 -4.01 8.55
CA CYS A 5 3.67 -2.95 7.86
C CYS A 5 2.17 -3.04 8.18
N ARG A 6 1.54 -1.89 8.38
CA ARG A 6 0.08 -1.81 8.49
C ARG A 6 -0.51 -1.48 7.12
N ILE A 7 -1.39 -2.35 6.64
CA ILE A 7 -2.12 -2.18 5.38
C ILE A 7 -3.55 -1.80 5.73
N TYR A 8 -3.95 -0.57 5.43
CA TYR A 8 -5.26 -0.02 5.80
C TYR A 8 -6.32 -0.22 4.70
N PHE A 9 -7.50 -0.69 5.10
CA PHE A 9 -8.69 -0.91 4.27
C PHE A 9 -9.90 -0.24 4.91
N GLN A 10 -10.31 0.94 4.44
CA GLN A 10 -11.45 1.72 4.97
C GLN A 10 -11.60 1.69 6.51
N ASN A 11 -12.31 0.71 7.07
CA ASN A 11 -12.59 0.57 8.51
C ASN A 11 -11.73 -0.48 9.24
N ARG A 12 -10.78 -1.12 8.56
CA ARG A 12 -9.94 -2.22 9.05
C ARG A 12 -8.48 -2.05 8.65
N PHE A 13 -7.60 -2.80 9.30
CA PHE A 13 -6.21 -2.96 8.87
C PHE A 13 -5.74 -4.39 9.08
N ALA A 14 -4.71 -4.78 8.33
CA ALA A 14 -3.94 -6.00 8.56
C ALA A 14 -2.49 -5.63 8.88
N ILE A 15 -1.87 -6.37 9.80
CA ILE A 15 -0.43 -6.31 10.05
C ILE A 15 0.22 -7.42 9.23
N VAL A 16 1.17 -7.06 8.38
CA VAL A 16 1.89 -7.99 7.50
C VAL A 16 3.38 -7.85 7.70
N ALA A 17 4.15 -8.92 7.50
CA ALA A 17 5.59 -8.94 7.62
C ALA A 17 6.26 -9.05 6.25
N LEU A 18 6.78 -7.93 5.76
CA LEU A 18 7.37 -7.81 4.42
C LEU A 18 8.89 -7.69 4.47
N ASP A 19 9.56 -8.02 3.37
CA ASP A 19 11.02 -7.93 3.27
C ASP A 19 11.51 -6.47 3.40
N THR A 20 12.40 -6.21 4.35
CA THR A 20 12.87 -4.86 4.66
C THR A 20 13.59 -4.21 3.48
N VAL A 21 14.43 -4.96 2.76
CA VAL A 21 15.21 -4.43 1.64
C VAL A 21 14.29 -4.00 0.51
N LYS A 22 13.27 -4.80 0.21
CA LYS A 22 12.26 -4.45 -0.79
C LYS A 22 11.48 -3.18 -0.41
N LEU A 23 11.17 -2.99 0.87
CA LEU A 23 10.51 -1.76 1.35
C LEU A 23 11.41 -0.53 1.22
N GLU A 24 12.69 -0.65 1.51
CA GLU A 24 13.66 0.44 1.33
C GLU A 24 13.86 0.77 -0.15
N LEU A 25 13.92 -0.23 -1.02
CA LEU A 25 13.95 0.00 -2.47
C LEU A 25 12.68 0.70 -2.96
N LEU A 26 11.51 0.30 -2.47
CA LEU A 26 10.26 0.99 -2.79
C LEU A 26 10.28 2.45 -2.31
N ALA A 27 10.81 2.72 -1.11
CA ALA A 27 10.98 4.09 -0.63
C ALA A 27 11.84 4.93 -1.59
N LEU A 28 12.97 4.38 -2.05
CA LEU A 28 13.84 5.04 -3.02
C LEU A 28 13.11 5.30 -4.36
N TYR A 29 12.34 4.32 -4.86
CA TYR A 29 11.53 4.52 -6.07
C TYR A 29 10.45 5.61 -5.92
N LEU A 30 9.97 5.83 -4.70
CA LEU A 30 9.02 6.90 -4.36
C LEU A 30 9.71 8.25 -4.08
N GLY A 31 11.03 8.35 -4.28
CA GLY A 31 11.81 9.55 -4.03
C GLY A 31 11.96 9.88 -2.54
N GLN A 32 11.82 8.89 -1.66
CA GLN A 32 11.91 9.06 -0.21
C GLN A 32 13.27 8.59 0.33
N THR A 33 13.73 9.21 1.41
CA THR A 33 14.91 8.75 2.16
C THR A 33 14.54 7.55 3.04
N PRO A 34 15.19 6.39 2.91
CA PRO A 34 14.88 5.22 3.73
C PRO A 34 15.00 5.46 5.24
N GLN A 35 14.36 4.58 6.03
CA GLN A 35 14.49 4.49 7.49
C GLN A 35 13.98 5.69 8.32
N THR A 36 13.28 6.65 7.71
CA THR A 36 12.54 7.67 8.46
C THR A 36 11.11 7.20 8.77
N LEU A 37 10.51 7.72 9.84
CA LEU A 37 9.10 7.44 10.16
C LEU A 37 8.16 7.91 9.04
N GLU A 38 8.42 9.09 8.47
CA GLU A 38 7.64 9.63 7.35
C GLU A 38 7.66 8.69 6.14
N THR A 39 8.84 8.19 5.78
CA THR A 39 9.00 7.23 4.69
C THR A 39 8.23 5.93 4.94
N GLN A 40 8.25 5.43 6.18
CA GLN A 40 7.46 4.25 6.53
C GLN A 40 5.96 4.49 6.30
N PHE A 41 5.45 5.68 6.66
CA PHE A 41 4.06 6.05 6.39
C PHE A 41 3.75 6.14 4.89
N VAL A 42 4.63 6.77 4.10
CA VAL A 42 4.45 6.88 2.64
C VAL A 42 4.42 5.51 1.99
N VAL A 43 5.37 4.62 2.33
CA VAL A 43 5.45 3.25 1.82
C VAL A 43 4.23 2.44 2.21
N GLN A 44 3.81 2.49 3.48
CA GLN A 44 2.61 1.78 3.95
C GLN A 44 1.33 2.28 3.25
N ARG A 45 1.20 3.60 3.07
CA ARG A 45 0.06 4.19 2.36
C ARG A 45 0.03 3.76 0.89
N TRP A 46 1.18 3.76 0.23
CA TRP A 46 1.30 3.32 -1.15
C TRP A 46 0.93 1.84 -1.28
N LEU A 47 1.48 0.98 -0.42
CA LEU A 47 1.17 -0.46 -0.42
C LEU A 47 -0.31 -0.72 -0.13
N GLY A 48 -0.89 -0.02 0.85
CA GLY A 48 -2.32 -0.10 1.13
C GLY A 48 -3.18 0.25 -0.08
N LEU A 49 -2.82 1.30 -0.81
CA LEU A 49 -3.53 1.66 -2.03
C LEU A 49 -3.32 0.61 -3.14
N ALA A 50 -2.10 0.11 -3.32
CA ALA A 50 -1.77 -0.90 -4.33
C ALA A 50 -2.57 -2.19 -4.13
N VAL A 51 -2.60 -2.69 -2.90
CA VAL A 51 -3.34 -3.89 -2.53
C VAL A 51 -4.84 -3.69 -2.73
N ARG A 52 -5.40 -2.56 -2.27
CA ARG A 52 -6.83 -2.27 -2.47
C ARG A 52 -7.23 -2.14 -3.93
N ASN A 53 -6.43 -1.45 -4.73
CA ASN A 53 -6.74 -1.25 -6.14
C ASN A 53 -6.73 -2.57 -6.92
N ARG A 54 -5.94 -3.55 -6.49
CA ARG A 54 -5.80 -4.84 -7.18
C ARG A 54 -6.73 -5.92 -6.66
N PHE A 55 -6.89 -6.02 -5.34
CA PHE A 55 -7.59 -7.11 -4.68
C PHE A 55 -8.91 -6.67 -4.02
N GLY A 56 -9.21 -5.38 -4.02
CA GLY A 56 -10.45 -4.83 -3.48
C GLY A 56 -10.40 -4.57 -1.98
N HIS A 57 -11.37 -5.11 -1.26
CA HIS A 57 -11.54 -4.90 0.20
C HIS A 57 -11.25 -6.21 0.93
N ILE A 58 -10.80 -6.12 2.18
CA ILE A 58 -10.80 -7.29 3.07
C ILE A 58 -12.25 -7.55 3.50
N ALA A 59 -12.75 -8.75 3.25
CA ALA A 59 -14.05 -9.21 3.72
C ALA A 59 -13.92 -10.09 4.97
N ASN A 60 -12.83 -10.85 5.09
CA ASN A 60 -12.63 -11.85 6.15
C ASN A 60 -11.29 -11.68 6.86
N ASP A 61 -11.18 -12.22 8.07
CA ASP A 61 -9.93 -12.19 8.86
C ASP A 61 -8.83 -13.07 8.23
N ASP A 62 -9.22 -14.08 7.45
CA ASP A 62 -8.32 -15.04 6.80
C ASP A 62 -7.89 -14.61 5.39
N ASP A 63 -8.25 -13.39 4.96
CA ASP A 63 -7.84 -12.90 3.65
C ASP A 63 -6.30 -12.83 3.58
N PRO A 64 -5.67 -13.30 2.47
CA PRO A 64 -4.21 -13.46 2.38
C PRO A 64 -3.49 -12.13 2.09
N VAL A 65 -3.65 -11.14 2.98
CA VAL A 65 -3.16 -9.77 2.80
C VAL A 65 -1.64 -9.69 2.73
N GLU A 66 -0.91 -10.55 3.45
CA GLU A 66 0.56 -10.59 3.38
C GLU A 66 1.04 -11.03 1.99
N GLU A 67 0.38 -12.01 1.38
CA GLU A 67 0.70 -12.51 0.04
C GLU A 67 0.38 -11.45 -1.01
N TRP A 68 -0.78 -10.81 -0.90
CA TRP A 68 -1.18 -9.69 -1.76
C TRP A 68 -0.19 -8.52 -1.69
N ALA A 69 0.20 -8.12 -0.47
CA ALA A 69 1.17 -7.05 -0.26
C ALA A 69 2.56 -7.43 -0.80
N THR A 70 2.97 -8.68 -0.62
CA THR A 70 4.22 -9.20 -1.18
C THR A 70 4.22 -9.16 -2.70
N GLN A 71 3.12 -9.56 -3.34
CA GLN A 71 2.96 -9.51 -4.79
C GLN A 71 2.98 -8.07 -5.31
N CYS A 72 2.23 -7.16 -4.68
CA CYS A 72 2.24 -5.74 -5.04
C CYS A 72 3.63 -5.11 -4.91
N LEU A 73 4.35 -5.42 -3.84
CA LEU A 73 5.72 -4.95 -3.62
C LEU A 73 6.68 -5.50 -4.69
N HIS A 74 6.59 -6.79 -5.00
CA HIS A 74 7.42 -7.40 -6.03
C HIS A 74 7.17 -6.78 -7.41
N ASP A 75 5.90 -6.64 -7.80
CA ASP A 75 5.53 -6.08 -9.10
C ASP A 75 5.96 -4.62 -9.22
N ALA A 76 5.87 -3.83 -8.14
CA ALA A 76 6.35 -2.45 -8.12
C ALA A 76 7.86 -2.34 -8.40
N LEU A 77 8.64 -3.28 -7.86
CA LEU A 77 10.10 -3.30 -8.03
C LEU A 77 10.53 -3.84 -9.39
N MET A 78 9.77 -4.79 -9.96
CA MET A 78 10.11 -5.44 -11.24
C MET A 78 9.59 -4.68 -12.46
N MET A 79 8.39 -4.09 -12.37
CA MET A 79 7.73 -3.41 -13.49
C MET A 79 7.84 -1.88 -13.40
N GLY A 80 8.47 -1.38 -12.33
CA GLY A 80 8.51 0.03 -11.97
C GLY A 80 7.26 0.48 -11.23
N VAL A 81 7.44 1.48 -10.35
CA VAL A 81 6.32 2.08 -9.62
C VAL A 81 5.50 2.92 -10.59
N LYS A 82 4.37 2.38 -11.06
CA LYS A 82 3.37 3.21 -11.72
C LYS A 82 2.83 4.20 -10.69
N PRO A 83 2.69 5.49 -11.01
CA PRO A 83 1.97 6.41 -10.16
C PRO A 83 0.56 5.85 -9.99
N LEU A 84 0.27 5.32 -8.80
CA LEU A 84 -1.09 5.03 -8.41
C LEU A 84 -1.76 6.39 -8.39
N ARG A 85 -2.63 6.68 -9.38
CA ARG A 85 -3.51 7.84 -9.28
C ARG A 85 -4.23 7.69 -7.96
N LEU A 86 -3.84 8.50 -6.98
CA LEU A 86 -4.73 8.91 -5.91
C LEU A 86 -5.86 9.58 -6.66
N VAL A 87 -6.91 8.81 -7.01
CA VAL A 87 -8.15 9.43 -7.43
C VAL A 87 -8.51 10.31 -6.23
N PRO A 88 -8.54 11.65 -6.36
CA PRO A 88 -9.16 12.46 -5.34
C PRO A 88 -10.53 11.86 -5.15
N SER A 89 -11.00 11.71 -3.92
CA SER A 89 -12.39 11.36 -3.68
C SER A 89 -13.22 12.45 -4.35
N GLU A 90 -13.66 12.21 -5.59
CA GLU A 90 -14.52 13.13 -6.30
C GLU A 90 -15.77 13.25 -5.44
N LYS A 91 -16.02 14.49 -5.02
CA LYS A 91 -17.20 14.85 -4.25
C LYS A 91 -18.41 14.22 -4.93
N GLN A 92 -19.16 13.41 -4.18
CA GLN A 92 -20.49 12.98 -4.61
C GLN A 92 -21.26 14.20 -5.14
N PRO A 93 -21.93 14.12 -6.29
CA PRO A 93 -22.77 15.20 -6.75
C PRO A 93 -23.86 15.40 -5.70
N VAL A 94 -23.88 16.58 -5.07
CA VAL A 94 -25.00 17.03 -4.27
C VAL A 94 -26.19 17.13 -5.22
N ALA A 95 -27.20 16.29 -5.02
CA ALA A 95 -28.43 16.35 -5.79
C ALA A 95 -29.05 17.75 -5.66
N PRO A 96 -29.52 18.37 -6.75
CA PRO A 96 -30.20 19.65 -6.66
C PRO A 96 -31.51 19.50 -5.90
N SER A 97 -31.80 20.52 -5.09
CA SER A 97 -32.96 20.67 -4.21
C SER A 97 -34.30 20.64 -4.95
#